data_AF-A0A4Z0AGB1-F1
#
_entry.id   AF-A0A4Z0AGB1-F1
#
_cell.length_a   1.000
_cell.length_b   1.000
_cell.length_c   1.000
_cell.angle_alpha   90.00
_cell.angle_beta   90.00
_cell.angle_gamma   90.00
#
_symmetry.space_group_name_H-M   'P 1'
#
loop_
_entity.id
_entity.type
_entity.pdbx_description
1 polymer ?
#
loop_
_entity_poly.entity_id
_entity_poly.type
_entity_poly.pdbx_seq_one_letter_code
_entity_poly.pdbx_strand_id
1 'polypeptide(L)'
;MGYNKANAGGLIAKVQEVAKLYSAKLGAADKFCRRIIMDMPVAGSIGNVIDQCDICMGGTIKVFKNFFDCWKLKASEATYCLIELSDFNRVITLLETPLKDAKLALGPDFSYVSLIKVGLQHDSDYWVGLAISWVSDSSIQEAFVHVDDLKRLSQNRGSSQRNRHLAKRELKRHIVL
;
A
#
# COMPACT_ATOMS: atom_id res chain seq x y z
N MET A 1 -44.62 -12.74 25.94
CA MET A 1 -44.46 -12.41 24.51
C MET A 1 -43.49 -13.40 23.90
N GLY A 2 -44.00 -14.38 23.16
CA GLY A 2 -43.20 -15.45 22.55
C GLY A 2 -42.74 -15.05 21.15
N TYR A 3 -41.44 -15.16 20.88
CA TYR A 3 -40.88 -15.00 19.54
C TYR A 3 -40.82 -16.39 18.87
N ASN A 4 -41.59 -16.53 17.79
CA ASN A 4 -41.73 -17.76 17.02
C ASN A 4 -40.43 -18.12 16.28
N LYS A 5 -39.99 -19.37 16.48
CA LYS A 5 -38.76 -19.98 15.96
C LYS A 5 -38.88 -20.49 14.51
N ALA A 6 -39.92 -20.11 13.78
CA ALA A 6 -40.30 -20.75 12.51
C ALA A 6 -39.74 -20.07 11.24
N ASN A 7 -39.04 -18.94 11.36
CA ASN A 7 -38.70 -18.08 10.23
C ASN A 7 -37.22 -18.18 9.82
N ALA A 8 -36.39 -18.83 10.66
CA ALA A 8 -34.94 -18.87 10.48
C ALA A 8 -34.49 -19.86 9.38
N GLY A 9 -35.22 -20.97 9.20
CA GLY A 9 -34.85 -22.00 8.23
C GLY A 9 -34.93 -21.55 6.77
N GLY A 10 -35.94 -20.72 6.43
CA GLY A 10 -36.14 -20.23 5.06
C GLY A 10 -35.11 -19.16 4.62
N LEU A 11 -34.58 -18.37 5.56
CA LEU A 11 -33.54 -17.38 5.29
C LEU A 11 -32.16 -18.03 5.10
N ILE A 12 -31.84 -19.07 5.87
CA ILE A 12 -30.57 -19.81 5.74
C ILE A 12 -30.49 -20.51 4.37
N ALA A 13 -31.58 -21.13 3.92
CA ALA A 13 -31.62 -21.80 2.61
C ALA A 13 -31.40 -20.82 1.45
N LYS A 14 -32.01 -19.63 1.49
CA LYS A 14 -31.80 -18.58 0.47
C LYS A 14 -30.38 -18.00 0.48
N VAL A 15 -29.76 -17.85 1.66
CA VAL A 15 -28.37 -17.38 1.78
C VAL A 15 -27.39 -18.40 1.19
N GLN A 16 -27.63 -19.71 1.41
CA GLN A 16 -26.79 -20.77 0.84
C GLN A 16 -26.93 -20.88 -0.69
N GLU A 17 -28.11 -20.62 -1.23
CA GLU A 17 -28.36 -20.63 -2.67
C GLU A 17 -27.68 -19.44 -3.38
N VAL A 18 -27.73 -18.26 -2.77
CA VAL A 18 -26.99 -17.07 -3.26
C VAL A 18 -25.48 -17.29 -3.17
N ALA A 19 -24.97 -17.90 -2.10
CA ALA A 19 -23.54 -18.19 -1.95
C ALA A 19 -23.01 -19.13 -3.05
N LYS A 20 -23.79 -20.14 -3.44
CA LYS A 20 -23.45 -21.05 -4.55
C LYS A 20 -23.40 -20.33 -5.91
N LEU A 21 -24.29 -19.36 -6.13
CA LEU A 21 -24.33 -18.54 -7.34
C LEU A 21 -23.13 -17.58 -7.46
N TYR A 22 -22.56 -17.12 -6.32
CA TYR A 22 -21.37 -16.26 -6.30
C TYR A 22 -20.06 -17.03 -6.56
N SER A 23 -19.95 -18.28 -6.08
CA SER A 23 -18.75 -19.10 -6.29
C SER A 23 -18.54 -19.54 -7.75
N ALA A 24 -19.56 -19.48 -8.60
CA ALA A 24 -19.46 -19.91 -10.01
C ALA A 24 -18.94 -18.82 -10.97
N LYS A 25 -18.71 -17.58 -10.50
CA LYS A 25 -18.31 -16.44 -11.36
C LYS A 25 -16.86 -15.96 -11.24
N LEU A 26 -16.04 -16.56 -10.38
CA LEU A 26 -14.63 -16.18 -10.22
C LEU A 26 -13.71 -17.23 -10.85
N GLY A 27 -13.84 -17.37 -12.17
CA GLY A 27 -12.83 -17.98 -13.02
C GLY A 27 -11.91 -16.91 -13.58
N ALA A 28 -10.61 -17.09 -13.37
CA ALA A 28 -9.47 -16.42 -14.00
C ALA A 28 -9.17 -14.94 -13.62
N ALA A 29 -7.93 -14.77 -13.16
CA ALA A 29 -7.09 -13.57 -13.22
C ALA A 29 -7.60 -12.25 -12.59
N ASP A 30 -7.06 -11.87 -11.44
CA ASP A 30 -6.31 -10.61 -11.32
C ASP A 30 -5.56 -10.51 -9.97
N LYS A 31 -4.32 -10.02 -10.00
CA LYS A 31 -3.45 -9.82 -8.82
C LYS A 31 -3.72 -8.49 -8.11
N PHE A 32 -4.98 -8.14 -7.91
CA PHE A 32 -5.38 -6.97 -7.12
C PHE A 32 -6.41 -7.37 -6.07
N CYS A 33 -5.99 -7.40 -4.81
CA CYS A 33 -6.89 -7.60 -3.68
C CYS A 33 -7.95 -6.48 -3.67
N ARG A 34 -9.19 -6.83 -4.06
CA ARG A 34 -10.33 -5.93 -4.08
C ARG A 34 -10.77 -5.55 -2.66
N ARG A 35 -10.86 -4.24 -2.45
CA ARG A 35 -11.71 -3.46 -1.52
C ARG A 35 -12.84 -4.25 -0.85
N ILE A 36 -12.81 -4.36 0.49
CA ILE A 36 -13.95 -4.80 1.31
C ILE A 36 -14.56 -3.56 1.97
N ILE A 37 -15.80 -3.23 1.60
CA ILE A 37 -16.69 -2.38 2.38
C ILE A 37 -17.67 -3.35 3.05
N MET A 38 -17.80 -3.32 4.38
CA MET A 38 -19.03 -3.74 5.07
C MET A 38 -19.19 -2.99 6.41
N ASP A 39 -20.35 -2.37 6.59
CA ASP A 39 -20.84 -1.73 7.81
C ASP A 39 -21.24 -2.77 8.88
N MET A 40 -20.55 -2.71 10.03
CA MET A 40 -21.01 -2.78 11.44
C MET A 40 -22.01 -3.86 11.96
N PRO A 41 -22.14 -4.06 13.30
CA PRO A 41 -21.40 -5.05 14.08
C PRO A 41 -22.30 -6.15 14.71
N VAL A 42 -21.76 -7.35 14.96
CA VAL A 42 -22.37 -8.30 15.92
C VAL A 42 -21.28 -8.98 16.75
N ALA A 43 -21.54 -9.00 18.05
CA ALA A 43 -20.67 -9.42 19.14
C ALA A 43 -20.08 -10.84 18.99
N GLY A 44 -18.87 -11.00 19.53
CA GLY A 44 -18.36 -12.29 20.00
C GLY A 44 -17.25 -12.93 19.15
N SER A 45 -16.04 -12.36 19.18
CA SER A 45 -14.77 -13.11 19.15
C SER A 45 -13.58 -12.14 19.13
N ILE A 46 -12.56 -12.47 19.92
CA ILE A 46 -11.31 -11.72 20.02
C ILE A 46 -10.57 -11.84 18.69
N GLY A 47 -10.37 -10.71 18.01
CA GLY A 47 -9.22 -10.51 17.13
C GLY A 47 -9.37 -10.80 15.64
N ASN A 48 -10.45 -10.39 14.98
CA ASN A 48 -10.41 -10.07 13.55
C ASN A 48 -10.78 -8.59 13.38
N VAL A 49 -9.80 -7.73 13.66
CA VAL A 49 -9.88 -6.32 13.27
C VAL A 49 -9.82 -6.30 11.76
N ILE A 50 -10.87 -5.78 11.14
CA ILE A 50 -10.98 -5.65 9.69
C ILE A 50 -9.99 -4.57 9.28
N ASP A 51 -8.85 -5.01 8.75
CA ASP A 51 -7.82 -4.16 8.19
C ASP A 51 -8.41 -3.44 6.96
N GLN A 52 -8.47 -2.10 7.04
CA GLN A 52 -9.28 -1.28 6.15
C GLN A 52 -8.64 -1.04 4.78
N CYS A 53 -7.34 -1.36 4.62
CA CYS A 53 -6.57 -1.22 3.40
C CYS A 53 -5.46 -2.28 3.38
N ASP A 54 -5.47 -3.20 2.42
CA ASP A 54 -4.48 -4.28 2.32
C ASP A 54 -3.79 -4.27 0.94
N ILE A 55 -2.45 -4.14 0.92
CA ILE A 55 -1.64 -4.57 -0.23
C ILE A 55 -0.91 -5.86 0.13
N CYS A 56 -1.04 -6.88 -0.72
CA CYS A 56 -0.24 -8.10 -0.65
C CYS A 56 0.95 -8.03 -1.61
N MET A 57 2.15 -7.90 -1.06
CA MET A 57 3.39 -8.00 -1.84
C MET A 57 3.91 -9.44 -1.79
N GLY A 58 3.99 -10.10 -2.95
CA GLY A 58 4.56 -11.45 -3.06
C GLY A 58 3.89 -12.55 -2.22
N GLY A 59 2.63 -12.34 -1.81
CA GLY A 59 1.84 -13.32 -1.03
C GLY A 59 2.24 -13.49 0.44
N THR A 60 3.33 -12.87 0.91
CA THR A 60 3.87 -13.06 2.27
C THR A 60 3.87 -11.80 3.12
N ILE A 61 3.76 -10.63 2.49
CA ILE A 61 3.86 -9.33 3.15
C ILE A 61 2.56 -8.55 2.94
N LYS A 62 1.94 -8.11 4.03
CA LYS A 62 0.73 -7.28 4.04
C LYS A 62 0.98 -5.95 4.72
N VAL A 63 0.62 -4.86 4.05
CA VAL A 63 0.62 -3.50 4.62
C VAL A 63 -0.80 -3.10 4.92
N PHE A 64 -1.06 -2.66 6.15
CA PHE A 64 -2.40 -2.29 6.60
C PHE A 64 -2.42 -1.17 7.64
N LYS A 65 -3.56 -0.48 7.76
CA LYS A 65 -3.80 0.55 8.78
C LYS A 65 -4.60 -0.07 9.93
N ASN A 66 -4.10 0.03 11.16
CA ASN A 66 -4.81 -0.51 12.32
C ASN A 66 -5.86 0.47 12.86
N PHE A 67 -6.60 0.05 13.89
CA PHE A 67 -7.65 0.86 14.55
C PHE A 67 -7.15 2.12 15.28
N PHE A 68 -5.82 2.24 15.47
CA PHE A 68 -5.18 3.40 16.08
C PHE A 68 -4.54 4.32 15.03
N ASP A 69 -4.98 4.21 13.78
CA ASP A 69 -4.49 5.00 12.65
C ASP A 69 -3.00 4.82 12.33
N CYS A 70 -2.40 3.73 12.84
CA CYS A 70 -1.01 3.39 12.65
C CYS A 70 -0.84 2.38 11.51
N TRP A 71 0.07 2.69 10.59
CA TRP A 71 0.46 1.77 9.52
C TRP A 71 1.32 0.64 10.06
N LYS A 72 1.03 -0.58 9.60
CA LYS A 72 1.70 -1.81 10.01
C LYS A 72 2.03 -2.69 8.83
N LEU A 73 3.07 -3.48 9.03
CA LEU A 73 3.52 -4.53 8.13
C LEU A 73 3.35 -5.88 8.82
N LYS A 74 2.57 -6.79 8.24
CA LYS A 74 2.53 -8.20 8.62
C LYS A 74 3.36 -9.01 7.64
N ALA A 75 4.44 -9.60 8.12
CA ALA A 75 5.28 -10.50 7.35
C ALA A 75 5.32 -11.85 8.08
N SER A 76 4.71 -12.87 7.49
CA SER A 76 4.52 -14.18 8.15
C SER A 76 3.84 -13.99 9.52
N GLU A 77 4.50 -14.36 10.62
CA GLU A 77 3.99 -14.22 12.00
C GLU A 77 4.36 -12.90 12.68
N ALA A 78 5.27 -12.11 12.10
CA ALA A 78 5.73 -10.86 12.69
C ALA A 78 4.90 -9.66 12.21
N THR A 79 4.65 -8.73 13.13
CA THR A 79 4.01 -7.44 12.83
C THR A 79 4.92 -6.30 13.24
N TYR A 80 5.17 -5.37 12.32
CA TYR A 80 6.02 -4.20 12.53
C TYR A 80 5.20 -2.93 12.36
N CYS A 81 5.42 -1.94 13.22
CA CYS A 81 4.86 -0.61 13.03
C CYS A 81 5.71 0.17 12.02
N LEU A 82 5.07 0.98 11.19
CA LEU A 82 5.72 1.87 10.22
C LEU A 82 5.61 3.31 10.75
N ILE A 83 6.45 3.65 11.74
CA ILE A 83 6.40 4.94 12.43
C ILE A 83 7.62 5.77 12.05
N GLU A 84 8.81 5.20 12.27
CA GLU A 84 10.06 5.87 11.99
C GLU A 84 10.45 5.71 10.52
N LEU A 85 11.25 6.63 10.00
CA LEU A 85 11.72 6.58 8.61
C LEU A 85 12.40 5.23 8.29
N SER A 86 13.20 4.70 9.22
CA SER A 86 13.87 3.41 9.05
C SER A 86 12.92 2.23 8.89
N ASP A 87 11.70 2.33 9.42
CA ASP A 87 10.72 1.23 9.33
C ASP A 87 10.24 1.00 7.91
N PHE A 88 10.21 2.06 7.09
CA PHE A 88 9.79 1.99 5.70
C PHE A 88 10.75 1.19 4.82
N ASN A 89 12.00 0.91 5.27
CA ASN A 89 12.88 -0.05 4.58
C ASN A 89 12.23 -1.43 4.44
N ARG A 90 11.40 -1.83 5.42
CA ARG A 90 10.73 -3.14 5.40
C ARG A 90 9.66 -3.25 4.31
N VAL A 91 9.19 -2.11 3.81
CA VAL A 91 8.18 -2.03 2.75
C VAL A 91 8.75 -1.41 1.48
N ILE A 92 10.08 -1.35 1.32
CA ILE A 92 10.72 -0.75 0.14
C ILE A 92 10.31 -1.43 -1.18
N THR A 93 9.95 -2.72 -1.11
CA THR A 93 9.42 -3.50 -2.24
C THR A 93 8.10 -2.94 -2.77
N LEU A 94 7.38 -2.09 -2.01
CA LEU A 94 6.21 -1.38 -2.54
C LEU A 94 6.56 -0.55 -3.77
N LEU A 95 7.80 -0.03 -3.85
CA LEU A 95 8.28 0.76 -4.99
C LEU A 95 8.24 0.01 -6.33
N GLU A 96 8.20 -1.33 -6.30
CA GLU A 96 8.06 -2.16 -7.50
C GLU A 96 6.64 -2.11 -8.09
N THR A 97 5.65 -1.68 -7.28
CA THR A 97 4.27 -1.47 -7.71
C THR A 97 4.14 -0.07 -8.30
N PRO A 98 3.36 0.14 -9.38
CA PRO A 98 3.09 1.49 -9.88
C PRO A 98 2.48 2.38 -8.79
N LEU A 99 2.91 3.65 -8.71
CA LEU A 99 2.45 4.57 -7.65
C LEU A 99 0.92 4.70 -7.61
N LYS A 100 0.26 4.73 -8.77
CA LYS A 100 -1.21 4.82 -8.87
C LYS A 100 -1.89 3.64 -8.18
N ASP A 101 -1.35 2.45 -8.38
CA ASP A 101 -1.88 1.21 -7.83
C ASP A 101 -1.65 1.13 -6.33
N ALA A 102 -0.46 1.56 -5.87
CA ALA A 102 -0.17 1.70 -4.45
C ALA A 102 -1.14 2.70 -3.77
N LYS A 103 -1.39 3.86 -4.39
CA LYS A 103 -2.37 4.87 -3.93
C LYS A 103 -3.80 4.35 -3.90
N LEU A 104 -4.20 3.54 -4.88
CA LEU A 104 -5.53 2.94 -4.92
C LEU A 104 -5.76 1.96 -3.77
N ALA A 105 -4.72 1.22 -3.36
CA ALA A 105 -4.87 0.16 -2.36
C ALA A 105 -4.57 0.61 -0.92
N LEU A 106 -3.61 1.52 -0.70
CA LEU A 106 -3.30 2.05 0.63
C LEU A 106 -4.01 3.38 0.94
N GLY A 107 -4.60 4.02 -0.08
CA GLY A 107 -5.25 5.31 0.09
C GLY A 107 -4.28 6.47 0.33
N PRO A 108 -4.80 7.70 0.50
CA PRO A 108 -4.00 8.91 0.61
C PRO A 108 -3.25 9.05 1.94
N ASP A 109 -3.69 8.35 2.99
CA ASP A 109 -3.14 8.49 4.35
C ASP A 109 -1.81 7.74 4.56
N PHE A 110 -1.41 6.91 3.60
CA PHE A 110 -0.12 6.23 3.66
C PHE A 110 1.02 7.22 3.41
N SER A 111 2.12 7.07 4.17
CA SER A 111 3.27 7.96 4.05
C SER A 111 4.15 7.60 2.84
N TYR A 112 3.68 7.92 1.64
CA TYR A 112 4.45 7.77 0.38
C TYR A 112 5.76 8.57 0.44
N VAL A 113 5.73 9.74 1.08
CA VAL A 113 6.91 10.58 1.30
C VAL A 113 8.01 9.81 2.03
N SER A 114 7.68 9.12 3.13
CA SER A 114 8.68 8.37 3.90
C SER A 114 9.25 7.21 3.09
N LEU A 115 8.40 6.47 2.37
CA LEU A 115 8.81 5.37 1.50
C LEU A 115 9.73 5.83 0.36
N ILE A 116 9.37 6.90 -0.34
CA ILE A 116 10.19 7.49 -1.41
C ILE A 116 11.53 7.95 -0.84
N LYS A 117 11.52 8.64 0.31
CA LYS A 117 12.74 9.14 0.94
C LYS A 117 13.71 8.03 1.28
N VAL A 118 13.22 6.92 1.84
CA VAL A 118 14.03 5.72 2.07
C VAL A 118 14.60 5.16 0.77
N GLY A 119 13.79 5.05 -0.28
CA GLY A 119 14.26 4.59 -1.58
C GLY A 119 15.34 5.48 -2.21
N LEU A 120 15.21 6.81 -2.09
CA LEU A 120 16.22 7.78 -2.55
C LEU A 120 17.52 7.76 -1.73
N GLN A 121 17.46 7.27 -0.49
CA GLN A 121 18.61 7.14 0.42
C GLN A 121 19.23 5.74 0.39
N HIS A 122 18.68 4.81 -0.38
CA HIS A 122 19.17 3.44 -0.43
C HIS A 122 20.49 3.35 -1.21
N ASP A 123 21.37 2.45 -0.79
CA ASP A 123 22.65 2.18 -1.46
C ASP A 123 22.53 1.48 -2.82
N SER A 124 21.33 1.03 -3.19
CA SER A 124 21.11 0.23 -4.39
C SER A 124 20.59 1.11 -5.50
N ASP A 125 21.28 1.11 -6.63
CA ASP A 125 20.84 1.84 -7.81
C ASP A 125 19.44 1.43 -8.29
N TYR A 126 19.03 0.18 -8.03
CA TYR A 126 17.70 -0.32 -8.35
C TYR A 126 16.61 0.43 -7.56
N TRP A 127 16.74 0.47 -6.22
CA TRP A 127 15.77 1.12 -5.35
C TRP A 127 15.72 2.63 -5.55
N VAL A 128 16.89 3.25 -5.73
CA VAL A 128 16.99 4.67 -6.08
C VAL A 128 16.25 4.97 -7.38
N GLY A 129 16.44 4.13 -8.40
CA GLY A 129 15.76 4.29 -9.69
C GLY A 129 14.24 4.21 -9.57
N LEU A 130 13.72 3.25 -8.80
CA LEU A 130 12.27 3.12 -8.55
C LEU A 130 11.72 4.30 -7.76
N ALA A 131 12.44 4.76 -6.74
CA ALA A 131 12.04 5.92 -5.95
C ALA A 131 11.96 7.20 -6.80
N ILE A 132 12.94 7.43 -7.69
CA ILE A 132 12.88 8.55 -8.65
C ILE A 132 11.68 8.40 -9.59
N SER A 133 11.35 7.19 -10.04
CA SER A 133 10.15 6.95 -10.86
C SER A 133 8.86 7.32 -10.12
N TRP A 134 8.76 6.97 -8.84
CA TRP A 134 7.63 7.37 -8.01
C TRP A 134 7.54 8.89 -7.85
N VAL A 135 8.68 9.59 -7.67
CA VAL A 135 8.72 11.06 -7.67
C VAL A 135 8.23 11.64 -9.00
N SER A 136 8.60 11.02 -10.14
CA SER A 136 8.10 11.43 -11.45
C SER A 136 6.59 11.25 -11.60
N ASP A 137 6.03 10.20 -11.02
CA ASP A 137 4.59 9.90 -11.11
C ASP A 137 3.77 10.71 -10.09
N SER A 138 4.41 11.31 -9.09
CA SER A 138 3.81 12.18 -8.08
C SER A 138 3.40 13.56 -8.63
N SER A 139 2.52 14.24 -7.89
CA SER A 139 2.24 15.66 -8.15
C SER A 139 3.48 16.51 -7.87
N ILE A 140 3.53 17.72 -8.44
CA ILE A 140 4.64 18.65 -8.22
C ILE A 140 4.80 18.98 -6.73
N GLN A 141 3.70 19.14 -6.00
CA GLN A 141 3.75 19.47 -4.56
C GLN A 141 4.30 18.31 -3.74
N GLU A 142 3.87 17.07 -4.03
CA GLU A 142 4.38 15.86 -3.37
C GLU A 142 5.88 15.66 -3.64
N ALA A 143 6.28 15.85 -4.90
CA ALA A 143 7.66 15.69 -5.34
C ALA A 143 8.60 16.79 -4.80
N PHE A 144 8.09 17.98 -4.49
CA PHE A 144 8.89 19.10 -3.96
C PHE A 144 9.60 18.74 -2.65
N VAL A 145 8.98 17.90 -1.80
CA VAL A 145 9.56 17.43 -0.53
C VAL A 145 10.86 16.64 -0.73
N HIS A 146 11.07 16.09 -1.93
CA HIS A 146 12.24 15.27 -2.27
C HIS A 146 13.34 16.02 -3.02
N VAL A 147 13.20 17.34 -3.24
CA VAL A 147 14.15 18.14 -4.02
C VAL A 147 15.58 18.06 -3.47
N ASP A 148 15.77 18.09 -2.16
CA ASP A 148 17.11 18.04 -1.58
C ASP A 148 17.75 16.65 -1.69
N ASP A 149 16.95 15.58 -1.58
CA ASP A 149 17.41 14.21 -1.84
C ASP A 149 17.81 14.05 -3.33
N LEU A 150 17.03 14.60 -4.25
CA LEU A 150 17.36 14.59 -5.69
C LEU A 150 18.61 15.42 -6.01
N LYS A 151 18.79 16.59 -5.38
CA LYS A 151 20.01 17.40 -5.51
C LYS A 151 21.23 16.60 -5.07
N ARG A 152 21.17 15.97 -3.90
CA ARG A 152 22.25 15.10 -3.39
C ARG A 152 22.58 14.00 -4.39
N LEU A 153 21.57 13.26 -4.87
CA LEU A 153 21.75 12.19 -5.86
C LEU A 153 22.35 12.71 -7.17
N SER A 154 21.95 13.88 -7.65
CA SER A 154 22.45 14.45 -8.90
C SER A 154 23.95 14.78 -8.89
N GLN A 155 24.50 15.05 -7.70
CA GLN A 155 25.88 15.45 -7.47
C GLN A 155 26.75 14.29 -6.96
N ASN A 156 26.13 13.25 -6.38
CA ASN A 156 26.83 12.11 -5.82
C ASN A 156 27.46 11.23 -6.91
N ARG A 157 28.80 11.19 -6.95
CA ARG A 157 29.55 10.36 -7.90
C ARG A 157 29.39 8.85 -7.65
N GLY A 158 28.97 8.44 -6.45
CA GLY A 158 28.70 7.05 -6.08
C GLY A 158 27.38 6.49 -6.62
N SER A 159 26.42 7.34 -7.00
CA SER A 159 25.18 6.90 -7.66
C SER A 159 25.42 6.62 -9.13
N SER A 160 24.73 5.65 -9.74
CA SER A 160 24.86 5.38 -11.18
C SER A 160 24.62 6.62 -12.05
N GLN A 161 25.30 6.67 -13.19
CA GLN A 161 25.11 7.74 -14.19
C GLN A 161 23.64 7.89 -14.59
N ARG A 162 22.92 6.78 -14.70
CA ARG A 162 21.48 6.75 -14.97
C ARG A 162 20.70 7.49 -13.89
N ASN A 163 20.88 7.13 -12.62
CA ASN A 163 20.15 7.73 -11.51
C ASN A 163 20.47 9.22 -11.35
N ARG A 164 21.73 9.61 -11.55
CA ARG A 164 22.11 11.04 -11.60
C ARG A 164 21.37 11.79 -12.70
N HIS A 165 21.24 11.20 -13.89
CA HIS A 165 20.53 11.82 -15.00
C HIS A 165 19.03 11.94 -14.73
N LEU A 166 18.42 10.88 -14.18
CA LEU A 166 17.01 10.90 -13.78
C LEU A 166 16.76 11.97 -12.71
N ALA A 167 17.57 12.04 -11.66
CA ALA A 167 17.44 13.07 -10.64
C ALA A 167 17.57 14.50 -11.21
N LYS A 168 18.52 14.72 -12.13
CA LYS A 168 18.66 16.02 -12.82
C LYS A 168 17.42 16.37 -13.66
N ARG A 169 16.82 15.38 -14.32
CA ARG A 169 15.61 15.57 -15.13
C ARG A 169 14.45 16.01 -14.24
N GLU A 170 14.25 15.34 -13.10
CA GLU A 170 13.17 15.71 -12.18
C GLU A 170 13.42 17.06 -11.51
N LEU A 171 14.66 17.40 -11.14
CA LEU A 171 14.97 18.74 -10.63
C LEU A 171 14.62 19.85 -11.62
N LYS A 172 14.84 19.65 -12.92
CA LYS A 172 14.44 20.61 -13.95
C LYS A 172 12.93 20.80 -14.01
N ARG A 173 12.14 19.75 -13.78
CA ARG A 173 10.67 19.84 -13.72
C ARG A 173 10.19 20.75 -12.59
N HIS A 174 10.94 20.84 -11.48
CA HIS A 174 10.59 21.67 -10.33
C HIS A 174 11.10 23.12 -10.42
N ILE A 175 12.07 23.42 -11.29
CA ILE A 175 12.63 24.77 -11.47
C ILE A 175 11.82 25.61 -12.48
N VAL A 176 10.98 24.97 -13.31
CA VAL A 176 10.22 25.63 -14.40
C VAL A 176 8.81 26.06 -13.95
N LEU A 177 8.60 26.25 -12.64
CA LEU A 177 7.41 26.88 -12.06
C LEU A 177 7.81 28.13 -11.28
#